data_AF-A0A8B7NHW2-F1
#
_entry.id   AF-A0A8B7NHW2-F1
#
_cell.length_a   1.000
_cell.length_b   1.000
_cell.length_c   1.000
_cell.angle_alpha   90.00
_cell.angle_beta   90.00
_cell.angle_gamma   90.00
#
_symmetry.space_group_name_H-M   'P 1'
#
loop_
_entity.id
_entity.type
_entity.pdbx_description
1 polymer ?
#
loop_
_entity_poly.entity_id
_entity_poly.type
_entity_poly.pdbx_seq_one_letter_code
_entity_poly.pdbx_strand_id
1 'polypeptide(L)'
;MIVGYSPVMQALLGTLFTWGLTAAGSGLVFFMQGTKPRILDSSLGFAAGVMTAASFWSLLAPAIEMAEESKLYGSTGEYAFIPVACGFLLGGAFVFLADHLMDGSSQTSLLLCHKQDIRAMGNGKKDDDFRPKYSNSGAEDGYSSAQFTSLDVGEMKQRVSSPVSYSSLDQDSEEAGLPGGQRAFSHQQWKRILLLIVAITVHNIPEGLAVGVGFGAVSQSRLATFIKAKNLAIGIGIQNFPEGMAVSLPLRAAGYSKWTAFWYGQLSGMVEPVAGVLGAAMVSLWQPLLPWALAFAAGAMICVVVDDLIPEAHSRNNGRLSSYWCLLGFVVMMALDVGLG
;
A
#
# COMPACT_ATOMS: atom_id res chain seq x y z
N MET A 1 -5.13 16.07 23.53
CA MET A 1 -3.80 15.99 24.18
C MET A 1 -3.46 17.19 25.10
N ILE A 2 -4.42 17.77 25.82
CA ILE A 2 -4.15 18.93 26.71
C ILE A 2 -4.97 18.75 27.98
N VAL A 3 -4.36 18.71 29.16
CA VAL A 3 -5.07 18.44 30.42
C VAL A 3 -6.24 19.42 30.62
N GLY A 4 -7.40 18.92 31.06
CA GLY A 4 -8.57 19.74 31.42
C GLY A 4 -9.67 19.85 30.35
N TYR A 5 -9.45 19.38 29.12
CA TYR A 5 -10.48 19.34 28.07
C TYR A 5 -11.35 18.08 28.14
N SER A 6 -12.57 18.15 27.58
CA SER A 6 -13.54 17.03 27.55
C SER A 6 -12.99 15.81 26.80
N PRO A 7 -13.41 14.58 27.15
CA PRO A 7 -12.91 13.36 26.50
C PRO A 7 -13.04 13.36 24.97
N VAL A 8 -14.16 13.86 24.45
CA VAL A 8 -14.39 13.98 22.99
C VAL A 8 -13.43 14.97 22.34
N MET A 9 -13.13 16.09 23.01
CA MET A 9 -12.13 17.05 22.51
C MET A 9 -10.72 16.47 22.56
N GLN A 10 -10.39 15.69 23.60
CA GLN A 10 -9.10 14.99 23.66
C GLN A 10 -8.93 14.01 22.52
N ALA A 11 -9.98 13.22 22.27
CA ALA A 11 -10.04 12.27 21.17
C ALA A 11 -9.85 12.97 19.84
N LEU A 12 -10.61 14.02 19.56
CA LEU A 12 -10.47 14.83 18.34
C LEU A 12 -9.05 15.38 18.18
N LEU A 13 -8.46 15.95 19.23
CA LEU A 13 -7.08 16.46 19.18
C LEU A 13 -6.06 15.34 18.98
N GLY A 14 -6.28 14.18 19.60
CA GLY A 14 -5.43 12.99 19.42
C GLY A 14 -5.49 12.49 17.99
N THR A 15 -6.68 12.35 17.43
CA THR A 15 -6.87 11.83 16.07
C THR A 15 -6.58 12.84 14.96
N LEU A 16 -6.68 14.14 15.22
CA LEU A 16 -6.12 15.17 14.34
C LEU A 16 -4.59 15.15 14.34
N PHE A 17 -3.98 14.81 15.47
CA PHE A 17 -2.53 14.63 15.54
C PHE A 17 -2.08 13.41 14.74
N THR A 18 -2.74 12.26 14.91
CA THR A 18 -2.41 11.04 14.15
C THR A 18 -2.61 11.24 12.65
N TRP A 19 -3.77 11.75 12.23
CA TRP A 19 -4.03 12.11 10.84
C TRP A 19 -3.03 13.15 10.30
N GLY A 20 -2.66 14.12 11.13
CA GLY A 20 -1.67 15.13 10.78
C GLY A 20 -0.31 14.51 10.44
N LEU A 21 0.07 13.43 11.11
CA LEU A 21 1.28 12.68 10.78
C LEU A 21 1.12 11.85 9.50
N THR A 22 -0.05 11.26 9.22
CA THR A 22 -0.37 10.67 7.91
C THR A 22 -0.24 11.68 6.77
N ALA A 23 -0.78 12.89 6.97
CA ALA A 23 -0.68 13.97 6.01
C ALA A 23 0.77 14.46 5.84
N ALA A 24 1.53 14.57 6.94
CA ALA A 24 2.94 14.96 6.90
C ALA A 24 3.79 13.93 6.14
N GLY A 25 3.57 12.63 6.38
CA GLY A 25 4.20 11.54 5.67
C GLY A 25 3.87 11.55 4.18
N SER A 26 2.59 11.74 3.86
CA SER A 26 2.13 11.91 2.47
C SER A 26 2.77 13.12 1.78
N GLY A 27 3.07 14.18 2.53
CA GLY A 27 3.71 15.39 2.03
C GLY A 27 5.14 15.19 1.53
N LEU A 28 5.82 14.09 1.87
CA LEU A 28 7.17 13.82 1.39
C LEU A 28 7.26 13.67 -0.14
N VAL A 29 6.14 13.37 -0.82
CA VAL A 29 6.05 13.39 -2.29
C VAL A 29 6.47 14.72 -2.92
N PHE A 30 6.35 15.83 -2.19
CA PHE A 30 6.73 17.15 -2.71
C PHE A 30 8.25 17.31 -2.80
N PHE A 31 8.98 16.70 -1.87
CA PHE A 31 10.45 16.72 -1.79
C PHE A 31 11.11 15.65 -2.67
N MET A 32 10.40 14.58 -3.01
CA MET A 32 10.93 13.55 -3.89
C MET A 32 11.01 14.01 -5.34
N GLN A 33 12.25 14.25 -5.78
CA GLN A 33 12.57 14.61 -7.16
C GLN A 33 12.97 13.36 -7.95
N GLY A 34 12.11 12.98 -8.89
CA GLY A 34 12.40 11.93 -9.88
C GLY A 34 11.85 10.55 -9.53
N THR A 35 11.43 9.82 -10.58
CA THR A 35 10.88 8.46 -10.55
C THR A 35 12.00 7.41 -10.67
N LYS A 36 13.08 7.54 -9.88
CA LYS A 36 14.16 6.53 -9.93
C LYS A 36 13.66 5.24 -9.29
N PRO A 37 13.69 4.09 -10.01
CA PRO A 37 13.17 2.81 -9.50
C PRO A 37 13.76 2.44 -8.14
N ARG A 38 15.06 2.68 -7.93
CA ARG A 38 15.76 2.42 -6.65
C ARG A 38 15.14 3.12 -5.44
N ILE A 39 14.77 4.39 -5.57
CA ILE A 39 14.20 5.16 -4.46
C ILE A 39 12.81 4.63 -4.11
N LEU A 40 12.04 4.23 -5.13
CA LEU A 40 10.74 3.61 -4.91
C LEU A 40 10.88 2.26 -4.18
N ASP A 41 11.75 1.38 -4.67
CA ASP A 41 11.93 0.04 -4.10
C ASP A 41 12.42 0.12 -2.64
N SER A 42 13.31 1.09 -2.34
CA SER A 42 13.68 1.44 -0.96
C SER A 42 12.49 1.88 -0.11
N SER A 43 11.66 2.78 -0.64
CA SER A 43 10.53 3.32 0.11
C SER A 43 9.44 2.27 0.39
N LEU A 44 9.18 1.37 -0.57
CA LEU A 44 8.25 0.26 -0.40
C LEU A 44 8.79 -0.76 0.61
N GLY A 45 10.08 -1.11 0.53
CA GLY A 45 10.73 -1.96 1.53
C GLY A 45 10.63 -1.35 2.93
N PHE A 46 10.99 -0.08 3.08
CA PHE A 46 10.88 0.64 4.35
C PHE A 46 9.45 0.64 4.90
N ALA A 47 8.45 0.95 4.07
CA ALA A 47 7.04 0.91 4.45
C ALA A 47 6.60 -0.49 4.90
N ALA A 48 6.98 -1.54 4.17
CA ALA A 48 6.69 -2.93 4.55
C ALA A 48 7.26 -3.28 5.92
N GLY A 49 8.50 -2.86 6.20
CA GLY A 49 9.15 -3.03 7.49
C GLY A 49 8.41 -2.35 8.62
N VAL A 50 8.04 -1.07 8.44
CA VAL A 50 7.28 -0.31 9.43
C VAL A 50 5.92 -0.97 9.69
N MET A 51 5.14 -1.27 8.64
CA MET A 51 3.82 -1.86 8.77
C MET A 51 3.86 -3.25 9.44
N THR A 52 4.89 -4.05 9.17
CA THR A 52 5.08 -5.34 9.84
C THR A 52 5.31 -5.17 11.35
N ALA A 53 6.15 -4.21 11.74
CA ALA A 53 6.40 -3.92 13.16
C ALA A 53 5.15 -3.35 13.85
N ALA A 54 4.53 -2.33 13.25
CA ALA A 54 3.28 -1.71 13.69
C ALA A 54 2.17 -2.73 13.95
N SER A 55 1.99 -3.67 13.03
CA SER A 55 1.00 -4.76 13.16
C SER A 55 1.15 -5.53 14.46
N PHE A 56 2.37 -5.74 14.96
CA PHE A 56 2.58 -6.44 16.22
C PHE A 56 2.51 -5.49 17.42
N TRP A 57 3.34 -4.45 17.47
CA TRP A 57 3.51 -3.64 18.68
C TRP A 57 2.38 -2.65 18.93
N SER A 58 1.82 -2.07 17.87
CA SER A 58 0.85 -0.98 18.00
C SER A 58 -0.60 -1.47 17.81
N LEU A 59 -0.78 -2.68 17.27
CA LEU A 59 -2.10 -3.28 17.06
C LEU A 59 -2.27 -4.60 17.84
N LEU A 60 -1.49 -5.64 17.55
CA LEU A 60 -1.71 -6.97 18.11
C LEU A 60 -1.42 -7.05 19.62
N ALA A 61 -0.31 -6.48 20.08
CA ALA A 61 0.06 -6.49 21.49
C ALA A 61 -0.97 -5.71 22.35
N PRO A 62 -1.39 -4.49 21.99
CA PRO A 62 -2.49 -3.81 22.66
C PRO A 62 -3.81 -4.58 22.58
N ALA A 63 -4.12 -5.24 21.46
CA ALA A 63 -5.32 -6.06 21.36
C ALA A 63 -5.32 -7.23 22.36
N ILE A 64 -4.18 -7.89 22.54
CA ILE A 64 -3.98 -8.97 23.51
C ILE A 64 -4.13 -8.42 24.93
N GLU A 65 -3.41 -7.35 25.27
CA GLU A 65 -3.47 -6.72 26.60
C GLU A 65 -4.91 -6.31 26.95
N MET A 66 -5.62 -5.67 26.00
CA MET A 66 -7.02 -5.27 26.18
C MET A 66 -7.95 -6.48 26.37
N ALA A 67 -7.72 -7.58 25.63
CA ALA A 67 -8.50 -8.80 25.78
C ALA A 67 -8.26 -9.45 27.16
N GLU A 68 -7.01 -9.52 27.63
CA GLU A 68 -6.64 -10.04 28.94
C GLU A 68 -7.22 -9.19 30.08
N GLU A 69 -7.08 -7.86 30.00
CA GLU A 69 -7.60 -6.94 31.02
C GLU A 69 -9.13 -6.91 31.09
N SER A 70 -9.82 -7.21 29.98
CA SER A 70 -11.29 -7.16 29.90
C SER A 70 -12.00 -8.16 30.81
N LYS A 71 -11.32 -9.25 31.23
CA LYS A 71 -11.90 -10.40 31.97
C LYS A 71 -13.11 -11.06 31.31
N LEU A 72 -13.43 -10.71 30.05
CA LEU A 72 -14.48 -11.33 29.25
C LEU A 72 -14.06 -12.72 28.74
N TYR A 73 -12.74 -12.94 28.62
CA TYR A 73 -12.15 -14.11 28.00
C TYR A 73 -11.42 -14.99 29.04
N GLY A 74 -12.12 -15.31 30.13
CA GLY A 74 -11.59 -16.06 31.27
C GLY A 74 -11.25 -15.15 32.45
N SER A 75 -11.29 -15.71 33.67
CA SER A 75 -11.04 -14.97 34.92
C SER A 75 -9.62 -14.39 35.02
N THR A 76 -8.67 -15.02 34.32
CA THR A 76 -7.24 -14.68 34.24
C THR A 76 -6.80 -14.31 32.81
N GLY A 77 -7.74 -14.20 31.85
CA GLY A 77 -7.43 -13.88 30.45
C GLY A 77 -7.00 -15.06 29.58
N GLU A 78 -7.19 -16.31 30.03
CA GLU A 78 -6.70 -17.53 29.36
C GLU A 78 -7.22 -17.70 27.91
N TYR A 79 -8.37 -17.11 27.60
CA TYR A 79 -9.00 -17.17 26.28
C TYR A 79 -8.84 -15.87 25.48
N ALA A 80 -7.99 -14.93 25.92
CA ALA A 80 -7.73 -13.66 25.22
C ALA A 80 -7.21 -13.87 23.78
N PHE A 81 -6.60 -15.03 23.51
CA PHE A 81 -6.18 -15.40 22.15
C PHE A 81 -7.35 -15.56 21.18
N ILE A 82 -8.58 -15.87 21.64
CA ILE A 82 -9.74 -16.10 20.78
C ILE A 82 -10.15 -14.84 19.99
N PRO A 83 -10.51 -13.71 20.65
CA PRO A 83 -10.88 -12.50 19.93
C PRO A 83 -9.76 -11.98 19.03
N VAL A 84 -8.51 -12.12 19.47
CA VAL A 84 -7.33 -11.70 18.72
C VAL A 84 -7.10 -12.56 17.49
N ALA A 85 -7.08 -13.90 17.62
CA ALA A 85 -6.89 -14.80 16.49
C ALA A 85 -8.04 -14.70 15.48
N CYS A 86 -9.28 -14.65 15.95
CA CYS A 86 -10.45 -14.48 15.09
C CYS A 86 -10.41 -13.13 14.37
N GLY A 87 -10.14 -12.04 15.09
CA GLY A 87 -9.99 -10.70 14.49
C GLY A 87 -8.91 -10.69 13.40
N PHE A 88 -7.72 -11.20 13.72
CA PHE A 88 -6.58 -11.27 12.79
C PHE A 88 -6.92 -12.06 11.52
N LEU A 89 -7.53 -13.24 11.64
CA LEU A 89 -7.93 -14.03 10.48
C LEU A 89 -9.03 -13.35 9.65
N LEU A 90 -10.00 -12.69 10.30
CA LEU A 90 -11.03 -11.92 9.62
C LEU A 90 -10.43 -10.73 8.85
N GLY A 91 -9.40 -10.10 9.40
CA GLY A 91 -8.64 -9.04 8.74
C GLY A 91 -7.97 -9.51 7.45
N GLY A 92 -7.26 -10.64 7.50
CA GLY A 92 -6.68 -11.24 6.31
C GLY A 92 -7.75 -11.66 5.29
N ALA A 93 -8.81 -12.33 5.75
CA ALA A 93 -9.93 -12.73 4.90
C ALA A 93 -10.64 -11.53 4.24
N PHE A 94 -10.72 -10.38 4.92
CA PHE A 94 -11.25 -9.15 4.36
C PHE A 94 -10.44 -8.66 3.15
N VAL A 95 -9.11 -8.70 3.23
CA VAL A 95 -8.25 -8.29 2.11
C VAL A 95 -8.42 -9.24 0.91
N PHE A 96 -8.43 -10.56 1.16
CA PHE A 96 -8.71 -11.55 0.10
C PHE A 96 -10.08 -11.35 -0.55
N LEU A 97 -11.10 -11.04 0.25
CA LEU A 97 -12.44 -10.79 -0.27
C LEU A 97 -12.49 -9.48 -1.07
N ALA A 98 -11.81 -8.43 -0.60
CA ALA A 98 -11.74 -7.16 -1.31
C ALA A 98 -11.07 -7.32 -2.68
N ASP A 99 -9.98 -8.08 -2.76
CA ASP A 99 -9.30 -8.43 -4.02
C ASP A 99 -10.25 -9.19 -4.97
N HIS A 100 -10.92 -10.22 -4.46
CA HIS A 100 -11.89 -11.00 -5.25
C HIS A 100 -13.06 -10.16 -5.79
N LEU A 101 -13.61 -9.26 -4.98
CA LEU A 101 -14.70 -8.35 -5.39
C LEU A 101 -14.23 -7.33 -6.44
N MET A 102 -12.98 -6.88 -6.35
CA MET A 102 -12.38 -5.97 -7.32
C MET A 102 -12.11 -6.63 -8.67
N ASP A 103 -11.82 -7.93 -8.68
CA ASP A 103 -11.73 -8.72 -9.91
C ASP A 103 -13.08 -8.84 -10.63
N GLY A 104 -14.18 -9.03 -9.89
CA GLY A 104 -15.54 -9.09 -10.44
C GLY A 104 -16.03 -7.75 -11.01
N SER A 105 -15.69 -6.62 -10.39
CA SER A 105 -16.15 -5.29 -10.81
C SER A 105 -15.37 -4.70 -11.99
N SER A 106 -14.11 -5.10 -12.19
CA SER A 106 -13.22 -4.57 -13.22
C SER A 106 -13.60 -4.93 -14.66
N GLN A 107 -14.46 -5.93 -14.88
CA GLN A 107 -15.03 -6.20 -16.21
C GLN A 107 -16.03 -5.11 -16.64
N THR A 108 -16.69 -4.46 -15.68
CA THR A 108 -17.72 -3.44 -15.96
C THR A 108 -17.11 -2.10 -16.36
N SER A 109 -15.98 -1.74 -15.75
CA SER A 109 -15.21 -0.53 -16.10
C SER A 109 -14.49 -0.65 -17.44
N LEU A 110 -14.16 -1.86 -17.89
CA LEU A 110 -13.59 -2.11 -19.22
C LEU A 110 -14.58 -1.73 -20.34
N LEU A 111 -15.88 -1.98 -20.13
CA LEU A 111 -16.92 -1.62 -21.09
C LEU A 111 -17.25 -0.12 -21.08
N LEU A 112 -17.09 0.56 -19.94
CA LEU A 112 -17.29 2.01 -19.80
C LEU A 112 -16.10 2.82 -20.32
N CYS A 113 -14.87 2.37 -20.07
CA CYS A 113 -13.66 3.00 -20.59
C CYS A 113 -13.62 2.91 -22.12
N HIS A 114 -13.95 1.72 -22.67
CA HIS A 114 -14.09 1.52 -24.12
C HIS A 114 -15.16 2.41 -24.75
N LYS A 115 -16.25 2.72 -24.02
CA LYS A 115 -17.33 3.60 -24.51
C LYS A 115 -16.99 5.09 -24.42
N GLN A 116 -16.10 5.49 -23.51
CA GLN A 116 -15.60 6.86 -23.39
C GLN A 116 -14.52 7.17 -24.43
N ASP A 117 -13.61 6.23 -24.71
CA ASP A 117 -12.59 6.38 -25.75
C ASP A 117 -13.21 6.50 -27.15
N ILE A 118 -14.22 5.68 -27.48
CA ILE A 118 -14.94 5.77 -28.77
C ILE A 118 -15.72 7.09 -28.89
N ARG A 119 -16.27 7.63 -27.79
CA ARG A 119 -16.97 8.94 -27.79
C ARG A 119 -16.01 10.12 -27.91
N ALA A 120 -14.81 10.03 -27.34
CA ALA A 120 -13.79 11.06 -27.44
C ALA A 120 -13.17 11.15 -28.85
N MET A 121 -13.06 10.02 -29.57
CA MET A 121 -12.62 10.01 -30.98
C MET A 121 -13.67 10.56 -31.96
N GLY A 122 -14.93 10.68 -31.55
CA GLY A 122 -16.03 11.11 -32.42
C GLY A 122 -16.28 12.63 -32.49
N ASN A 123 -15.60 13.46 -31.68
CA ASN A 123 -16.00 14.87 -31.51
C ASN A 123 -14.83 15.88 -31.51
N GLY A 124 -14.35 16.22 -32.72
CA GLY A 124 -13.74 17.53 -33.10
C GLY A 124 -12.34 17.84 -32.56
N LYS A 125 -11.35 18.17 -33.40
CA LYS A 125 -11.35 19.31 -34.33
C LYS A 125 -10.43 19.04 -35.53
N LYS A 126 -10.92 19.36 -36.74
CA LYS A 126 -10.12 19.45 -37.96
C LYS A 126 -9.32 20.74 -37.90
N ASP A 127 -8.00 20.65 -37.82
CA ASP A 127 -7.11 21.76 -38.18
C ASP A 127 -6.10 21.20 -39.18
N ASP A 128 -6.09 21.84 -40.35
CA ASP A 128 -5.32 21.49 -41.53
C ASP A 128 -3.82 21.81 -41.36
N ASP A 129 -3.03 21.18 -42.23
CA ASP A 129 -1.68 21.56 -42.66
C ASP A 129 -0.48 20.85 -42.01
N PHE A 130 -0.15 19.66 -42.55
CA PHE A 130 1.25 19.20 -42.61
C PHE A 130 1.47 18.29 -43.82
N ARG A 131 2.19 18.81 -44.83
CA ARG A 131 2.59 18.08 -46.04
C ARG A 131 4.08 17.71 -45.94
N PRO A 132 4.48 16.42 -45.93
CA PRO A 132 5.89 16.08 -45.97
C PRO A 132 6.42 16.19 -47.41
N LYS A 133 7.49 16.97 -47.59
CA LYS A 133 8.30 17.00 -48.81
C LYS A 133 9.17 15.74 -48.85
N TYR A 134 8.98 14.90 -49.87
CA TYR A 134 9.93 13.85 -50.24
C TYR A 134 11.05 14.46 -51.09
N SER A 135 12.31 14.29 -50.67
CA SER A 135 13.48 14.46 -51.52
C SER A 135 13.92 13.09 -52.03
N ASN A 136 13.78 12.87 -53.34
CA ASN A 136 14.39 11.75 -54.04
C ASN A 136 15.82 12.14 -54.45
N SER A 137 16.80 11.31 -54.10
CA SER A 137 18.06 11.21 -54.82
C SER A 137 18.50 9.75 -54.79
N GLY A 138 18.42 9.10 -55.94
CA GLY A 138 18.81 7.71 -56.13
C GLY A 138 20.31 7.53 -56.26
N ALA A 139 20.75 6.30 -56.03
CA ALA A 139 21.90 5.70 -56.67
C ALA A 139 21.69 4.18 -56.63
N GLU A 140 21.77 3.58 -57.82
CA GLU A 140 21.74 2.15 -58.10
C GLU A 140 23.06 1.47 -57.70
N ASP A 141 23.07 0.13 -57.73
CA ASP A 141 24.18 -0.84 -57.81
C ASP A 141 23.93 -1.94 -56.74
N GLY A 142 23.80 -3.24 -57.01
CA GLY A 142 24.36 -4.10 -58.05
C GLY A 142 24.72 -5.42 -57.36
N TYR A 143 23.80 -6.39 -57.30
CA TYR A 143 24.04 -7.68 -56.63
C TYR A 143 24.73 -8.65 -57.60
N SER A 144 25.92 -9.11 -57.23
CA SER A 144 26.63 -10.22 -57.85
C SER A 144 26.82 -11.37 -56.85
N SER A 145 26.58 -12.56 -57.39
CA SER A 145 26.67 -13.94 -56.90
C SER A 145 27.97 -14.39 -56.22
N ALA A 146 27.84 -15.52 -55.50
CA ALA A 146 28.84 -16.57 -55.12
C ALA A 146 28.91 -16.74 -53.58
N GLN A 147 28.99 -17.91 -52.96
CA GLN A 147 29.37 -19.25 -53.41
C GLN A 147 28.98 -20.28 -52.34
N PHE A 148 28.62 -21.48 -52.79
CA PHE A 148 28.28 -22.66 -52.02
C PHE A 148 29.46 -23.66 -52.08
N THR A 149 29.97 -24.12 -50.93
CA THR A 149 30.80 -25.33 -50.74
C THR A 149 30.74 -25.69 -49.25
N SER A 150 29.97 -26.67 -48.78
CA SER A 150 30.17 -28.14 -48.78
C SER A 150 31.22 -28.67 -47.80
N LEU A 151 30.75 -29.53 -46.88
CA LEU A 151 31.45 -30.57 -46.09
C LEU A 151 32.22 -30.05 -44.85
N ASP A 152 32.09 -30.62 -43.65
CA ASP A 152 32.29 -32.04 -43.33
C ASP A 152 31.56 -32.44 -42.03
N VAL A 153 31.10 -33.69 -41.98
CA VAL A 153 30.42 -34.31 -40.82
C VAL A 153 31.34 -35.41 -40.30
N GLY A 154 31.86 -35.24 -39.10
CA GLY A 154 32.58 -36.30 -38.40
C GLY A 154 33.23 -35.82 -37.11
N GLU A 155 32.53 -35.94 -35.99
CA GLU A 155 32.95 -36.80 -34.87
C GLU A 155 32.03 -36.63 -33.66
N MET A 156 31.52 -37.77 -33.23
CA MET A 156 30.57 -37.96 -32.15
C MET A 156 31.38 -38.48 -30.95
N LYS A 157 31.34 -37.79 -29.80
CA LYS A 157 31.24 -38.36 -28.43
C LYS A 157 31.63 -37.36 -27.35
N GLN A 158 30.63 -36.76 -26.68
CA GLN A 158 30.48 -36.87 -25.23
C GLN A 158 29.07 -36.46 -24.80
N ARG A 159 28.31 -37.45 -24.35
CA ARG A 159 27.03 -37.33 -23.66
C ARG A 159 27.25 -36.70 -22.29
N VAL A 160 26.58 -35.59 -21.96
CA VAL A 160 25.94 -35.35 -20.64
C VAL A 160 24.80 -34.33 -20.84
N SER A 161 23.56 -34.77 -20.54
CA SER A 161 22.38 -34.00 -20.10
C SER A 161 21.71 -32.98 -21.03
N SER A 162 20.64 -33.43 -21.70
CA SER A 162 19.56 -32.58 -22.22
C SER A 162 18.45 -32.38 -21.18
N PRO A 163 17.90 -31.16 -21.05
CA PRO A 163 16.48 -30.98 -20.83
C PRO A 163 15.82 -30.36 -22.07
N VAL A 164 14.60 -30.84 -22.29
CA VAL A 164 13.69 -30.59 -23.40
C VAL A 164 13.35 -29.10 -23.53
N SER A 165 13.42 -28.61 -24.77
CA SER A 165 12.96 -27.29 -25.22
C SER A 165 11.43 -27.21 -25.12
N TYR A 166 10.92 -26.19 -24.41
CA TYR A 166 9.57 -25.69 -24.61
C TYR A 166 9.65 -24.42 -25.46
N SER A 167 8.88 -24.44 -26.53
CA SER A 167 8.70 -23.41 -27.55
C SER A 167 8.54 -22.00 -26.97
N SER A 168 9.54 -21.15 -27.19
CA SER A 168 9.37 -19.70 -27.29
C SER A 168 8.76 -19.42 -28.66
N LEU A 169 7.45 -19.14 -28.69
CA LEU A 169 6.87 -18.39 -29.79
C LEU A 169 6.79 -16.94 -29.35
N ASP A 170 7.66 -16.17 -29.99
CA ASP A 170 7.76 -14.74 -29.96
C ASP A 170 6.40 -14.08 -30.26
N GLN A 171 6.09 -13.05 -29.47
CA GLN A 171 5.27 -11.96 -29.95
C GLN A 171 5.88 -10.65 -29.47
N ASP A 172 7.08 -10.37 -30.00
CA ASP A 172 7.61 -9.03 -30.09
C ASP A 172 6.65 -8.20 -30.94
N SER A 173 5.74 -7.50 -30.27
CA SER A 173 5.04 -6.37 -30.87
C SER A 173 5.88 -5.13 -30.54
N GLU A 174 6.74 -4.75 -31.49
CA GLU A 174 7.42 -3.46 -31.49
C GLU A 174 6.36 -2.34 -31.43
N GLU A 175 6.16 -1.76 -30.25
CA GLU A 175 5.47 -0.48 -30.13
C GLU A 175 6.37 0.60 -30.74
N ALA A 176 6.04 0.99 -31.97
CA ALA A 176 6.59 2.16 -32.63
C ALA A 176 6.41 3.39 -31.71
N GLY A 177 7.53 3.97 -31.29
CA GLY A 177 7.59 5.09 -30.37
C GLY A 177 6.91 6.35 -30.93
N LEU A 178 5.74 6.67 -30.39
CA LEU A 178 5.15 8.00 -30.46
C LEU A 178 5.85 8.92 -29.44
N PRO A 179 6.37 10.10 -29.84
CA PRO A 179 6.97 11.03 -28.91
C PRO A 179 5.86 11.75 -28.14
N GLY A 180 5.75 11.44 -26.85
CA GLY A 180 4.77 12.05 -25.94
C GLY A 180 3.72 11.08 -25.40
N GLY A 181 4.12 9.88 -24.97
CA GLY A 181 3.21 8.90 -24.39
C GLY A 181 3.09 9.04 -22.88
N GLN A 182 1.93 9.52 -22.38
CA GLN A 182 1.47 9.08 -21.07
C GLN A 182 1.24 7.57 -21.18
N ARG A 183 2.04 6.75 -20.48
CA ARG A 183 1.84 5.31 -20.42
C ARG A 183 0.42 5.03 -19.92
N ALA A 184 -0.41 4.42 -20.75
CA ALA A 184 -1.69 3.87 -20.31
C ALA A 184 -1.41 2.85 -19.19
N PHE A 185 -2.09 3.01 -18.05
CA PHE A 185 -1.89 2.17 -16.88
C PHE A 185 -2.33 0.74 -17.17
N SER A 186 -1.55 -0.25 -16.72
CA SER A 186 -2.08 -1.61 -16.61
C SER A 186 -3.20 -1.62 -15.57
N HIS A 187 -4.36 -2.21 -15.93
CA HIS A 187 -5.47 -2.47 -15.01
C HIS A 187 -5.00 -3.11 -13.70
N GLN A 188 -3.98 -3.96 -13.76
CA GLN A 188 -3.44 -4.67 -12.60
C GLN A 188 -2.68 -3.75 -11.64
N GLN A 189 -2.00 -2.72 -12.15
CA GLN A 189 -1.31 -1.75 -11.29
C GLN A 189 -2.29 -0.81 -10.58
N TRP A 190 -3.38 -0.41 -11.24
CA TRP A 190 -4.42 0.40 -10.60
C TRP A 190 -5.16 -0.38 -9.51
N LYS A 191 -5.48 -1.66 -9.77
CA LYS A 191 -6.08 -2.55 -8.76
C LYS A 191 -5.21 -2.64 -7.50
N ARG A 192 -3.91 -2.88 -7.64
CA ARG A 192 -2.96 -2.92 -6.51
C ARG A 192 -2.95 -1.63 -5.71
N ILE A 193 -2.89 -0.48 -6.37
CA ILE A 193 -2.89 0.82 -5.69
C ILE A 193 -4.22 1.06 -4.97
N LEU A 194 -5.34 0.71 -5.58
CA LEU A 194 -6.65 0.87 -4.99
C LEU A 194 -6.86 -0.07 -3.79
N LEU A 195 -6.42 -1.33 -3.88
CA LEU A 195 -6.43 -2.29 -2.77
C LEU A 195 -5.59 -1.78 -1.60
N LEU A 196 -4.40 -1.27 -1.89
CA LEU A 196 -3.53 -0.63 -0.91
C LEU A 196 -4.24 0.55 -0.22
N ILE A 197 -4.85 1.47 -0.97
CA ILE A 197 -5.58 2.62 -0.39
C ILE A 197 -6.76 2.15 0.46
N VAL A 198 -7.55 1.19 -0.02
CA VAL A 198 -8.72 0.67 0.70
C VAL A 198 -8.29 -0.02 1.99
N ALA A 199 -7.30 -0.89 1.93
CA ALA A 199 -6.80 -1.58 3.11
C ALA A 199 -6.20 -0.61 4.12
N ILE A 200 -5.48 0.42 3.65
CA ILE A 200 -4.94 1.46 4.52
C ILE A 200 -6.05 2.25 5.20
N THR A 201 -7.05 2.66 4.43
CA THR A 201 -8.22 3.37 4.96
C THR A 201 -8.97 2.54 6.00
N VAL A 202 -9.12 1.23 5.78
CA VAL A 202 -9.86 0.36 6.69
C VAL A 202 -9.12 0.13 8.01
N HIS A 203 -7.79 0.05 8.02
CA HIS A 203 -7.05 -0.10 9.30
C HIS A 203 -7.02 1.19 10.12
N ASN A 204 -7.08 2.35 9.48
CA ASN A 204 -7.13 3.64 10.16
C ASN A 204 -8.40 3.82 11.01
N ILE A 205 -9.45 3.05 10.74
CA ILE A 205 -10.70 3.08 11.52
C ILE A 205 -10.49 2.51 12.94
N PRO A 206 -10.00 1.27 13.13
CA PRO A 206 -9.62 0.75 14.44
C PRO A 206 -8.66 1.63 15.23
N GLU A 207 -7.68 2.24 14.57
CA GLU A 207 -6.72 3.14 15.24
C GLU A 207 -7.38 4.41 15.77
N GLY A 208 -8.19 5.07 14.93
CA GLY A 208 -8.98 6.22 15.36
C GLY A 208 -9.92 5.85 16.51
N LEU A 209 -10.62 4.71 16.42
CA LEU A 209 -11.47 4.19 17.51
C LEU A 209 -10.68 3.96 18.80
N ALA A 210 -9.48 3.37 18.72
CA ALA A 210 -8.65 3.08 19.89
C ALA A 210 -8.19 4.37 20.59
N VAL A 211 -7.75 5.38 19.84
CA VAL A 211 -7.45 6.72 20.39
C VAL A 211 -8.69 7.33 21.04
N GLY A 212 -9.83 7.25 20.36
CA GLY A 212 -11.12 7.78 20.82
C GLY A 212 -11.59 7.16 22.13
N VAL A 213 -11.65 5.83 22.18
CA VAL A 213 -12.04 5.08 23.38
C VAL A 213 -11.02 5.27 24.49
N GLY A 214 -9.72 5.30 24.17
CA GLY A 214 -8.65 5.57 25.13
C GLY A 214 -8.91 6.86 25.91
N PHE A 215 -9.20 7.96 25.21
CA PHE A 215 -9.53 9.23 25.86
C PHE A 215 -10.94 9.25 26.49
N GLY A 216 -11.92 8.59 25.88
CA GLY A 216 -13.29 8.45 26.40
C GLY A 216 -13.33 7.73 27.76
N ALA A 217 -12.54 6.68 27.91
CA ALA A 217 -12.50 5.81 29.08
C ALA A 217 -11.78 6.44 30.28
N VAL A 218 -11.01 7.53 30.10
CA VAL A 218 -10.26 8.19 31.19
C VAL A 218 -11.15 8.62 32.36
N SER A 219 -12.41 8.96 32.07
CA SER A 219 -13.39 9.34 33.09
C SER A 219 -14.18 8.15 33.69
N GLN A 220 -14.09 6.97 33.08
CA GLN A 220 -14.95 5.83 33.38
C GLN A 220 -14.22 4.70 34.14
N SER A 221 -12.89 4.59 34.02
CA SER A 221 -12.10 3.53 34.64
C SER A 221 -10.81 4.05 35.26
N ARG A 222 -10.46 3.58 36.47
CA ARG A 222 -9.15 3.87 37.11
C ARG A 222 -7.95 3.32 36.32
N LEU A 223 -8.18 2.32 35.46
CA LEU A 223 -7.13 1.72 34.64
C LEU A 223 -6.83 2.53 33.37
N ALA A 224 -7.81 3.31 32.89
CA ALA A 224 -7.65 4.20 31.75
C ALA A 224 -7.13 5.55 32.23
N THR A 225 -5.83 5.80 32.11
CA THR A 225 -5.25 7.09 32.49
C THR A 225 -5.10 7.99 31.28
N PHE A 226 -5.13 9.31 31.51
CA PHE A 226 -4.83 10.30 30.47
C PHE A 226 -3.45 10.05 29.82
N ILE A 227 -2.47 9.59 30.61
CA ILE A 227 -1.12 9.28 30.13
C ILE A 227 -1.15 8.08 29.18
N LYS A 228 -1.84 6.99 29.55
CA LYS A 228 -2.00 5.82 28.67
C LYS A 228 -2.66 6.20 27.33
N ALA A 229 -3.77 6.94 27.38
CA ALA A 229 -4.48 7.39 26.17
C ALA A 229 -3.61 8.31 25.28
N LYS A 230 -2.83 9.21 25.90
CA LYS A 230 -1.89 10.08 25.19
C LYS A 230 -0.76 9.29 24.55
N ASN A 231 -0.14 8.35 25.28
CA ASN A 231 0.96 7.55 24.73
C ASN A 231 0.48 6.67 23.58
N LEU A 232 -0.71 6.06 23.69
CA LEU A 232 -1.34 5.33 22.58
C LEU A 232 -1.50 6.20 21.33
N ALA A 233 -2.03 7.42 21.48
CA ALA A 233 -2.18 8.35 20.35
C ALA A 233 -0.84 8.81 19.76
N ILE A 234 0.22 8.92 20.58
CA ILE A 234 1.57 9.22 20.10
C ILE A 234 2.13 8.03 19.30
N GLY A 235 2.02 6.81 19.84
CA GLY A 235 2.49 5.58 19.18
C GLY A 235 1.84 5.40 17.81
N ILE A 236 0.50 5.48 17.75
CA ILE A 236 -0.26 5.45 16.50
C ILE A 236 0.19 6.59 15.56
N GLY A 237 0.24 7.84 16.03
CA GLY A 237 0.61 8.94 15.14
C GLY A 237 1.98 8.76 14.49
N ILE A 238 2.96 8.21 15.21
CA ILE A 238 4.31 8.05 14.70
C ILE A 238 4.36 7.04 13.53
N GLN A 239 3.63 5.93 13.58
CA GLN A 239 3.56 4.96 12.47
C GLN A 239 2.73 5.45 11.28
N ASN A 240 1.77 6.35 11.53
CA ASN A 240 0.92 6.90 10.47
C ASN A 240 1.72 7.77 9.49
N PHE A 241 2.86 8.32 9.92
CA PHE A 241 3.77 9.02 9.03
C PHE A 241 4.32 8.09 7.91
N PRO A 242 4.94 6.94 8.22
CA PRO A 242 5.25 5.92 7.22
C PRO A 242 4.09 5.45 6.36
N GLU A 243 2.87 5.32 6.89
CA GLU A 243 1.69 4.91 6.12
C GLU A 243 1.28 5.95 5.06
N GLY A 244 1.34 7.24 5.41
CA GLY A 244 1.12 8.32 4.45
C GLY A 244 2.11 8.26 3.27
N MET A 245 3.37 7.91 3.55
CA MET A 245 4.33 7.62 2.48
C MET A 245 3.96 6.37 1.67
N ALA A 246 3.52 5.30 2.34
CA ALA A 246 3.16 4.03 1.70
C ALA A 246 2.06 4.18 0.65
N VAL A 247 1.12 5.12 0.81
CA VAL A 247 0.10 5.42 -0.22
C VAL A 247 0.63 6.36 -1.31
N SER A 248 1.26 7.45 -0.88
CA SER A 248 1.56 8.58 -1.76
C SER A 248 2.78 8.32 -2.67
N LEU A 249 3.77 7.56 -2.21
CA LEU A 249 4.98 7.27 -3.00
C LEU A 249 4.72 6.32 -4.17
N PRO A 250 3.95 5.23 -4.01
CA PRO A 250 3.58 4.37 -5.14
C PRO A 250 2.73 5.11 -6.17
N LEU A 251 1.76 5.93 -5.75
CA LEU A 251 1.00 6.81 -6.66
C LEU A 251 1.93 7.76 -7.42
N ARG A 252 2.90 8.37 -6.73
CA ARG A 252 3.86 9.25 -7.39
C ARG A 252 4.73 8.50 -8.40
N ALA A 253 5.19 7.31 -8.06
CA ALA A 253 6.00 6.48 -8.94
C ALA A 253 5.22 5.88 -10.11
N ALA A 254 3.92 5.67 -9.91
CA ALA A 254 2.96 5.38 -10.96
C ALA A 254 2.85 6.53 -11.98
N GLY A 255 3.29 7.74 -11.65
CA GLY A 255 3.27 8.90 -12.56
C GLY A 255 2.15 9.88 -12.26
N TYR A 256 1.36 9.66 -11.20
CA TYR A 256 0.39 10.64 -10.73
C TYR A 256 1.07 11.94 -10.30
N SER A 257 0.33 13.04 -10.40
CA SER A 257 0.81 14.35 -9.94
C SER A 257 1.11 14.32 -8.44
N LYS A 258 2.05 15.15 -7.98
CA LYS A 258 2.39 15.28 -6.55
C LYS A 258 1.14 15.57 -5.69
N TRP A 259 0.25 16.40 -6.21
CA TRP A 259 -1.02 16.73 -5.56
C TRP A 259 -1.98 15.56 -5.48
N THR A 260 -2.12 14.79 -6.56
CA THR A 260 -2.98 13.60 -6.56
C THR A 260 -2.47 12.57 -5.56
N ALA A 261 -1.16 12.28 -5.57
CA ALA A 261 -0.53 11.38 -4.63
C ALA A 261 -0.70 11.82 -3.17
N PHE A 262 -0.50 13.12 -2.89
CA PHE A 262 -0.72 13.69 -1.57
C PHE A 262 -2.17 13.58 -1.10
N TRP A 263 -3.13 13.92 -1.98
CA TRP A 263 -4.56 13.87 -1.65
C TRP A 263 -5.00 12.46 -1.28
N TYR A 264 -4.68 11.46 -2.08
CA TYR A 264 -5.02 10.07 -1.76
C TYR A 264 -4.32 9.60 -0.48
N GLY A 265 -3.07 9.99 -0.25
CA GLY A 265 -2.34 9.61 0.97
C GLY A 265 -2.91 10.20 2.26
N GLN A 266 -3.28 11.49 2.27
CA GLN A 266 -3.87 12.08 3.47
C GLN A 266 -5.35 11.72 3.64
N LEU A 267 -6.07 11.43 2.54
CA LEU A 267 -7.49 11.06 2.59
C LEU A 267 -7.68 9.68 3.22
N SER A 268 -6.72 8.76 3.05
CA SER A 268 -6.80 7.44 3.68
C SER A 268 -6.75 7.51 5.20
N GLY A 269 -6.10 8.51 5.79
CA GLY A 269 -6.06 8.76 7.24
C GLY A 269 -7.20 9.64 7.77
N MET A 270 -7.97 10.30 6.90
CA MET A 270 -9.02 11.24 7.32
C MET A 270 -10.20 10.55 8.03
N VAL A 271 -10.25 9.22 8.02
CA VAL A 271 -11.20 8.43 8.78
C VAL A 271 -10.89 8.40 10.28
N GLU A 272 -9.64 8.62 10.69
CA GLU A 272 -9.23 8.56 12.11
C GLU A 272 -9.92 9.63 12.96
N PRO A 273 -10.01 10.92 12.56
CA PRO A 273 -10.74 11.93 13.33
C PRO A 273 -12.20 11.57 13.56
N VAL A 274 -12.87 11.04 12.54
CA VAL A 274 -14.27 10.63 12.61
C VAL A 274 -14.42 9.43 13.55
N ALA A 275 -13.60 8.41 13.36
CA ALA A 275 -13.58 7.22 14.21
C ALA A 275 -13.27 7.56 15.66
N GLY A 276 -12.32 8.46 15.94
CA GLY A 276 -11.97 8.87 17.30
C GLY A 276 -13.08 9.60 18.04
N VAL A 277 -13.80 10.50 17.36
CA VAL A 277 -14.97 11.17 17.95
C VAL A 277 -16.06 10.14 18.28
N LEU A 278 -16.34 9.21 17.37
CA LEU A 278 -17.31 8.13 17.59
C LEU A 278 -16.89 7.18 18.73
N GLY A 279 -15.60 6.84 18.78
CA GLY A 279 -15.01 6.02 19.84
C GLY A 279 -15.17 6.66 21.22
N ALA A 280 -14.87 7.95 21.33
CA ALA A 280 -15.03 8.70 22.57
C ALA A 280 -16.49 8.88 23.00
N ALA A 281 -17.41 9.01 22.04
CA ALA A 281 -18.84 9.17 22.30
C ALA A 281 -19.51 7.87 22.77
N MET A 282 -19.04 6.71 22.28
CA MET A 282 -19.70 5.41 22.47
C MET A 282 -18.76 4.38 23.11
N VAL A 283 -18.00 4.77 24.15
CA VAL A 283 -17.01 3.91 24.83
C VAL A 283 -17.57 2.54 25.21
N SER A 284 -18.76 2.50 25.82
CA SER A 284 -19.38 1.24 26.27
C SER A 284 -19.74 0.28 25.14
N LEU A 285 -19.93 0.79 23.91
CA LEU A 285 -20.15 -0.03 22.72
C LEU A 285 -18.83 -0.55 22.15
N TRP A 286 -17.82 0.31 22.08
CA TRP A 286 -16.57 0.01 21.38
C TRP A 286 -15.57 -0.77 22.23
N GLN A 287 -15.53 -0.56 23.54
CA GLN A 287 -14.52 -1.17 24.41
C GLN A 287 -14.45 -2.71 24.32
N PRO A 288 -15.57 -3.47 24.26
CA PRO A 288 -15.52 -4.92 24.07
C PRO A 288 -15.13 -5.35 22.65
N LEU A 289 -15.33 -4.47 21.66
CA LEU A 289 -15.04 -4.74 20.24
C LEU A 289 -13.61 -4.36 19.83
N LEU A 290 -12.93 -3.51 20.61
CA LEU A 290 -11.60 -3.02 20.27
C LEU A 290 -10.54 -4.11 20.09
N PRO A 291 -10.45 -5.16 20.94
CA PRO A 291 -9.49 -6.24 20.71
C PRO A 291 -9.67 -6.92 19.35
N TRP A 292 -10.92 -7.11 18.93
CA TRP A 292 -11.26 -7.67 17.63
C TRP A 292 -10.87 -6.72 16.50
N ALA A 293 -11.19 -5.43 16.65
CA ALA A 293 -10.94 -4.41 15.64
C ALA A 293 -9.44 -4.16 15.42
N LEU A 294 -8.64 -4.10 16.49
CA LEU A 294 -7.19 -3.95 16.43
C LEU A 294 -6.52 -5.19 15.83
N ALA A 295 -6.93 -6.38 16.26
CA ALA A 295 -6.41 -7.61 15.68
C ALA A 295 -6.81 -7.75 14.19
N PHE A 296 -8.03 -7.35 13.83
CA PHE A 296 -8.48 -7.26 12.43
C PHE A 296 -7.61 -6.31 11.61
N ALA A 297 -7.30 -5.11 12.12
CA ALA A 297 -6.38 -4.20 11.46
C ALA A 297 -4.99 -4.84 11.26
N ALA A 298 -4.44 -5.48 12.29
CA ALA A 298 -3.14 -6.16 12.21
C ALA A 298 -3.13 -7.26 11.15
N GLY A 299 -4.19 -8.08 11.09
CA GLY A 299 -4.32 -9.16 10.11
C GLY A 299 -4.42 -8.65 8.67
N ALA A 300 -5.24 -7.61 8.44
CA ALA A 300 -5.35 -6.96 7.14
C ALA A 300 -4.01 -6.33 6.71
N MET A 301 -3.33 -5.65 7.63
CA MET A 301 -2.04 -4.99 7.38
C MET A 301 -0.95 -6.00 6.99
N ILE A 302 -0.83 -7.12 7.72
CA ILE A 302 0.12 -8.19 7.37
C ILE A 302 -0.20 -8.80 6.00
N CYS A 303 -1.47 -9.04 5.68
CA CYS A 303 -1.87 -9.58 4.37
C CYS A 303 -1.40 -8.67 3.23
N VAL A 304 -1.66 -7.37 3.33
CA VAL A 304 -1.22 -6.38 2.32
C VAL A 304 0.30 -6.26 2.23
N VAL A 305 1.01 -6.35 3.35
CA VAL A 305 2.48 -6.35 3.33
C VAL A 305 3.02 -7.56 2.55
N VAL A 306 2.46 -8.74 2.79
CA VAL A 306 2.89 -10.00 2.17
C VAL A 306 2.49 -10.10 0.70
N ASP A 307 1.27 -9.69 0.36
CA ASP A 307 0.72 -9.86 -0.99
C ASP A 307 1.07 -8.70 -1.94
N ASP A 308 1.25 -7.48 -1.42
CA ASP A 308 1.50 -6.29 -2.23
C ASP A 308 2.88 -5.66 -2.00
N LEU A 309 3.18 -5.16 -0.79
CA LEU A 309 4.36 -4.31 -0.60
C LEU A 309 5.69 -5.06 -0.81
N ILE A 310 5.84 -6.24 -0.18
CA ILE A 310 7.07 -7.04 -0.31
C ILE A 310 7.26 -7.51 -1.75
N PRO A 311 6.25 -8.10 -2.43
CA PRO A 311 6.38 -8.50 -3.83
C PRO A 311 6.67 -7.33 -4.77
N GLU A 312 5.99 -6.19 -4.61
CA GLU A 312 6.21 -5.01 -5.46
C GLU A 312 7.63 -4.45 -5.27
N ALA A 313 8.14 -4.42 -4.03
CA ALA A 313 9.49 -3.95 -3.76
C ALA A 313 10.59 -4.89 -4.27
N HIS A 314 10.29 -6.18 -4.47
CA HIS A 314 11.20 -7.18 -5.05
C HIS A 314 10.98 -7.42 -6.56
N SER A 315 9.93 -6.86 -7.16
CA SER A 315 9.60 -7.03 -8.58
C SER A 315 10.67 -6.48 -9.54
N ARG A 316 11.61 -5.67 -9.03
CA ARG A 316 12.68 -5.03 -9.78
C ARG A 316 14.06 -5.56 -9.36
N ASN A 317 15.09 -5.27 -10.17
CA ASN A 317 16.46 -5.73 -9.97
C ASN A 317 17.19 -5.17 -8.71
N ASN A 318 16.45 -4.61 -7.74
CA ASN A 318 16.98 -4.04 -6.49
C ASN A 318 16.45 -4.76 -5.22
N GLY A 319 15.95 -6.00 -5.32
CA GLY A 319 15.33 -6.71 -4.19
C GLY A 319 16.14 -6.68 -2.88
N ARG A 320 17.46 -6.92 -2.93
CA ARG A 320 18.33 -6.86 -1.73
C ARG A 320 18.33 -5.49 -1.05
N LEU A 321 18.27 -4.41 -1.83
CA LEU A 321 18.19 -3.06 -1.31
C LEU A 321 16.87 -2.89 -0.55
N SER A 322 15.75 -3.32 -1.15
CA SER A 322 14.43 -3.30 -0.50
C SER A 322 14.44 -4.06 0.83
N SER A 323 15.06 -5.25 0.90
CA SER A 323 15.15 -6.01 2.15
C SER A 323 15.90 -5.25 3.26
N TYR A 324 16.99 -4.54 2.95
CA TYR A 324 17.69 -3.71 3.93
C TYR A 324 16.84 -2.54 4.43
N TRP A 325 16.09 -1.90 3.53
CA TRP A 325 15.17 -0.83 3.90
C TRP A 325 13.99 -1.35 4.73
N CYS A 326 13.51 -2.57 4.46
CA CYS A 326 12.52 -3.26 5.29
C CYS A 326 13.03 -3.51 6.70
N LEU A 327 14.24 -4.05 6.86
CA LEU A 327 14.85 -4.21 8.19
C LEU A 327 15.01 -2.86 8.90
N LEU A 328 15.45 -1.82 8.18
CA LEU A 328 15.57 -0.48 8.75
C LEU A 328 14.21 0.07 9.20
N GLY A 329 13.17 -0.06 8.37
CA GLY A 329 11.82 0.38 8.71
C GLY A 329 11.26 -0.35 9.93
N PHE A 330 11.46 -1.66 9.99
CA PHE A 330 11.07 -2.48 11.13
C PHE A 330 11.77 -2.02 12.42
N VAL A 331 13.09 -1.84 12.39
CA VAL A 331 13.88 -1.39 13.55
C VAL A 331 13.49 0.02 13.97
N VAL A 332 13.29 0.94 13.02
CA VAL A 332 12.85 2.31 13.30
C VAL A 332 11.50 2.28 14.00
N MET A 333 10.53 1.53 13.47
CA MET A 333 9.20 1.42 14.08
C MET A 333 9.24 0.77 15.47
N MET A 334 9.96 -0.34 15.63
CA MET A 334 10.15 -0.99 16.93
C MET A 334 10.80 -0.03 17.94
N ALA A 335 11.83 0.72 17.54
CA ALA A 335 12.50 1.67 18.44
C ALA A 335 11.60 2.84 18.83
N LEU A 336 10.72 3.28 17.92
CA LEU A 336 9.75 4.33 18.19
C LEU A 336 8.66 3.86 19.15
N ASP A 337 8.11 2.67 18.94
CA ASP A 337 7.08 2.10 19.80
C ASP A 337 7.63 1.77 21.20
N VAL A 338 8.73 1.01 21.28
CA VAL A 338 9.33 0.62 22.56
C VAL A 338 9.99 1.80 23.29
N GLY A 339 10.55 2.77 22.55
CA GLY A 339 11.32 3.88 23.11
C GLY A 339 10.47 5.09 23.50
N LEU A 340 9.30 5.30 22.87
CA LEU A 340 8.44 6.47 23.10
C LEU A 340 7.04 6.10 23.63
N GLY A 341 6.68 4.81 23.64
CA GLY A 341 5.42 4.26 24.15
C GLY A 341 5.42 3.98 25.64
#